data_AF-A0AAW5B8F8-F1
#
_entry.id   AF-A0AAW5B8F8-F1
#
_cell.length_a   1.000
_cell.length_b   1.000
_cell.length_c   1.000
_cell.angle_alpha   90.00
_cell.angle_beta   90.00
_cell.angle_gamma   90.00
#
_symmetry.space_group_name_H-M   'P 1'
#
loop_
_entity.id
_entity.type
_entity.pdbx_description
1 polymer ?
#
loop_
_entity_poly.entity_id
_entity_poly.type
_entity_poly.pdbx_seq_one_letter_code
_entity_poly.pdbx_strand_id
1 'polypeptide(L)'
;MESQRVKNVVNSIEEISNNVDEQVATELELEKFNRIINRLDSFSNECEECEQYFTDLESHIKDLLEKNSTITEDDIKHHKQKINNSSTHLMKKHNLVTSGFYFSVYMPIGTSLGVVFGLLIFENIGIGLPLGVGLGVAIGAALDANAKKKGLVL
;
A
#
# COMPACT_ATOMS: atom_id res chain seq x y z
N MET A 1 18.16 -9.71 8.25
CA MET A 1 17.95 -10.33 9.57
C MET A 1 16.78 -9.58 10.16
N GLU A 2 15.65 -10.26 10.35
CA GLU A 2 14.42 -9.63 10.80
C GLU A 2 14.60 -9.09 12.23
N SER A 3 14.38 -7.79 12.42
CA SER A 3 14.54 -7.09 13.70
C SER A 3 13.67 -7.74 14.77
N GLN A 4 14.20 -7.90 15.99
CA GLN A 4 13.44 -8.49 17.10
C GLN A 4 12.16 -7.69 17.39
N ARG A 5 12.18 -6.38 17.16
CA ARG A 5 11.01 -5.51 17.34
C ARG A 5 9.94 -5.79 16.28
N VAL A 6 10.33 -5.98 15.01
CA VAL A 6 9.41 -6.36 13.93
C VAL A 6 8.73 -7.68 14.27
N LYS A 7 9.47 -8.70 14.72
CA LYS A 7 8.91 -10.00 15.11
C LYS A 7 7.85 -9.86 16.20
N ASN A 8 8.09 -9.02 17.20
CA ASN A 8 7.13 -8.79 18.27
C ASN A 8 5.82 -8.22 17.72
N VAL A 9 5.89 -7.22 16.82
CA VAL A 9 4.71 -6.62 16.20
C VAL A 9 3.99 -7.63 15.29
N VAL A 10 4.71 -8.44 14.53
CA VAL A 10 4.12 -9.48 13.67
C VAL A 10 3.36 -10.52 14.50
N ASN A 11 3.90 -10.95 15.63
CA ASN A 11 3.20 -11.85 16.53
C ASN A 11 1.91 -11.22 17.09
N SER A 12 1.95 -9.92 17.43
CA SER A 12 0.75 -9.18 17.85
C SER A 12 -0.31 -9.09 16.74
N ILE A 13 0.11 -8.92 15.49
CA ILE A 13 -0.79 -8.93 14.33
C ILE A 13 -1.46 -10.30 14.18
N GLU A 14 -0.69 -11.37 14.28
CA GLU A 14 -1.21 -12.75 14.17
C GLU A 14 -2.19 -13.07 15.31
N GLU A 15 -1.88 -12.64 16.53
CA GLU A 15 -2.77 -12.78 17.68
C GLU A 15 -4.10 -12.04 17.47
N ILE A 16 -4.08 -10.79 16.97
CA ILE A 16 -5.32 -10.08 16.62
C ILE A 16 -6.09 -10.84 15.54
N SER A 17 -5.41 -11.28 14.48
CA SER A 17 -6.05 -12.00 13.37
C SER A 17 -6.78 -13.27 13.82
N ASN A 18 -6.27 -13.95 14.85
CA ASN A 18 -6.87 -15.18 15.36
C ASN A 18 -8.04 -14.92 16.33
N ASN A 19 -8.12 -13.71 16.90
CA ASN A 19 -9.08 -13.37 17.94
C ASN A 19 -10.28 -12.56 17.42
N VAL A 20 -10.19 -11.93 16.26
CA VAL A 20 -11.28 -11.14 15.66
C VAL A 20 -12.01 -11.92 14.58
N ASP A 21 -13.22 -11.50 14.22
CA ASP A 21 -13.94 -12.09 13.09
C ASP A 21 -13.29 -11.74 11.73
N GLU A 22 -13.61 -12.52 10.70
CA GLU A 22 -13.03 -12.40 9.36
C GLU A 22 -13.27 -11.02 8.73
N GLN A 23 -14.43 -10.40 8.98
CA GLN A 23 -14.74 -9.08 8.45
C GLN A 23 -13.83 -8.03 9.10
N VAL A 24 -13.69 -8.04 10.42
CA VAL A 24 -12.79 -7.13 11.15
C VAL A 24 -11.33 -7.38 10.74
N ALA A 25 -10.89 -8.63 10.62
CA ALA A 25 -9.53 -8.96 10.18
C ALA A 25 -9.22 -8.38 8.78
N THR A 26 -10.19 -8.46 7.86
CA THR A 26 -10.08 -7.88 6.52
C THR A 26 -10.01 -6.35 6.57
N GLU A 27 -10.88 -5.72 7.36
CA GLU A 27 -10.94 -4.27 7.53
C GLU A 27 -9.67 -3.68 8.19
N LEU A 28 -8.96 -4.45 9.01
CA LEU A 28 -7.69 -4.02 9.60
C LEU A 28 -6.51 -4.04 8.61
N GLU A 29 -6.67 -4.61 7.40
CA GLU A 29 -5.61 -4.62 6.38
C GLU A 29 -4.27 -5.18 6.91
N LEU A 30 -4.30 -6.22 7.74
CA LEU A 30 -3.16 -6.71 8.52
C LEU A 30 -1.91 -7.06 7.69
N GLU A 31 -2.08 -7.53 6.45
CA GLU A 31 -0.96 -7.79 5.54
C GLU A 31 -0.23 -6.51 5.15
N LYS A 32 -0.98 -5.45 4.81
CA LYS A 32 -0.43 -4.13 4.49
C LYS A 32 0.23 -3.52 5.72
N PHE A 33 -0.38 -3.69 6.90
CA PHE A 33 0.19 -3.24 8.15
C PHE A 33 1.57 -3.89 8.41
N ASN A 34 1.67 -5.21 8.23
CA ASN A 34 2.94 -5.93 8.35
C ASN A 34 4.01 -5.40 7.39
N ARG A 35 3.67 -5.16 6.12
CA ARG A 35 4.59 -4.59 5.13
C ARG A 35 5.08 -3.20 5.53
N ILE A 36 4.19 -2.34 6.03
CA ILE A 36 4.55 -0.99 6.51
C ILE A 36 5.51 -1.08 7.69
N ILE A 37 5.25 -1.92 8.68
CA ILE A 37 6.12 -2.13 9.85
C ILE A 37 7.54 -2.54 9.42
N ASN A 38 7.64 -3.50 8.51
CA ASN A 38 8.93 -3.93 7.94
C ASN A 38 9.66 -2.79 7.24
N ARG A 39 8.94 -1.93 6.50
CA ARG A 39 9.55 -0.80 5.79
C ARG A 39 10.00 0.30 6.74
N LEU A 40 9.20 0.64 7.75
CA LEU A 40 9.58 1.62 8.76
C LEU A 40 10.86 1.21 9.48
N ASP A 41 10.94 -0.04 9.99
CA ASP A 41 12.14 -0.57 10.64
C ASP A 41 13.37 -0.52 9.72
N SER A 42 13.20 -0.82 8.42
CA SER A 42 14.29 -0.76 7.46
C SER A 42 14.87 0.65 7.23
N PHE A 43 14.10 1.70 7.53
CA PHE A 43 14.52 3.10 7.40
C PHE A 43 14.77 3.79 8.75
N SER A 44 14.40 3.19 9.88
CA SER A 44 14.51 3.78 11.23
C SER A 44 15.90 4.30 11.56
N ASN A 45 16.96 3.66 11.09
CA ASN A 45 18.34 4.09 11.35
C ASN A 45 18.72 5.41 10.66
N GLU A 46 18.04 5.76 9.57
CA GLU A 46 18.38 6.90 8.71
C GLU A 46 17.23 7.94 8.65
N CYS A 47 16.08 7.64 9.24
CA CYS A 47 14.89 8.49 9.24
C CYS A 47 14.20 8.48 10.60
N GLU A 48 14.35 9.58 11.35
CA GLU A 48 13.73 9.75 12.68
C GLU A 48 12.20 9.64 12.63
N GLU A 49 11.56 10.18 11.61
CA GLU A 49 10.10 10.05 11.41
C GLU A 49 9.69 8.58 11.22
N CYS A 50 10.49 7.74 10.56
CA CYS A 50 10.20 6.31 10.43
C CYS A 50 10.24 5.61 11.79
N GLU A 51 11.20 5.97 12.65
CA GLU A 51 11.29 5.43 14.01
C GLU A 51 10.09 5.86 14.88
N GLN A 52 9.66 7.12 14.74
CA GLN A 52 8.47 7.64 15.41
C GLN A 52 7.21 6.89 14.95
N TYR A 53 7.00 6.76 13.64
CA TYR A 53 5.87 6.00 13.09
C TYR A 53 5.90 4.53 13.50
N PHE A 54 7.08 3.89 13.53
CA PHE A 54 7.21 2.52 13.98
C PHE A 54 6.74 2.38 15.43
N THR A 55 7.23 3.25 16.31
CA THR A 55 6.90 3.22 17.74
C THR A 55 5.42 3.53 17.99
N ASP A 56 4.85 4.49 17.25
CA ASP A 56 3.42 4.83 17.31
C ASP A 56 2.51 3.67 16.88
N LEU A 57 2.93 2.92 15.87
CA LEU A 57 2.21 1.73 15.39
C LEU A 57 2.41 0.53 16.33
N GLU A 58 3.60 0.37 16.91
CA GLU A 58 3.90 -0.61 17.95
C GLU A 58 3.08 -0.38 19.22
N SER A 59 2.87 0.88 19.62
CA SER A 59 1.95 1.20 20.72
C SER A 59 0.52 0.89 20.34
N HIS A 60 0.10 1.33 19.14
CA HIS A 60 -1.28 1.17 18.69
C HIS A 60 -1.71 -0.30 18.57
N ILE A 61 -0.81 -1.20 18.13
CA ILE A 61 -1.15 -2.63 18.05
C ILE A 61 -1.34 -3.26 19.43
N LYS A 62 -0.61 -2.78 20.45
CA LYS A 62 -0.80 -3.23 21.84
C LYS A 62 -2.16 -2.75 22.36
N ASP A 63 -2.53 -1.50 22.08
CA ASP A 63 -3.86 -0.98 22.45
C ASP A 63 -4.99 -1.79 21.80
N LEU A 64 -4.81 -2.25 20.55
CA LEU A 64 -5.78 -3.10 19.87
C LEU A 64 -5.85 -4.51 20.48
N LEU A 65 -4.72 -5.09 20.90
CA LEU A 65 -4.68 -6.37 21.59
C LEU A 65 -5.42 -6.32 22.94
N GLU A 66 -5.21 -5.27 23.72
CA GLU A 66 -5.86 -5.11 25.03
C GLU A 66 -7.40 -5.11 24.93
N LYS A 67 -7.94 -4.74 23.77
CA LYS A 67 -9.38 -4.77 23.50
C LYS A 67 -9.95 -6.16 23.30
N ASN A 68 -9.15 -7.23 23.23
CA ASN A 68 -9.58 -8.64 23.24
C ASN A 68 -10.88 -8.90 22.44
N SER A 69 -10.85 -8.57 21.14
CA SER A 69 -11.98 -8.77 20.20
C SER A 69 -13.15 -7.79 20.32
N THR A 70 -13.08 -6.78 21.20
CA THR A 70 -14.05 -5.65 21.24
C THR A 70 -13.61 -4.49 20.35
N ILE A 71 -13.16 -4.80 19.13
CA ILE A 71 -12.75 -3.79 18.16
C ILE A 71 -13.99 -3.11 17.58
N THR A 72 -14.06 -1.79 17.71
CA THR A 72 -15.16 -0.98 17.19
C THR A 72 -14.86 -0.43 15.79
N GLU A 73 -15.88 0.08 15.10
CA GLU A 73 -15.68 0.78 13.81
C GLU A 73 -14.74 1.99 13.94
N ASP A 74 -14.81 2.70 15.07
CA ASP A 74 -13.92 3.84 15.34
C ASP A 74 -12.46 3.38 15.49
N ASP A 75 -12.22 2.20 16.05
CA ASP A 75 -10.89 1.60 16.15
C ASP A 75 -10.32 1.23 14.79
N ILE A 76 -11.14 0.61 13.92
CA ILE A 76 -10.77 0.29 12.54
C ILE A 76 -10.42 1.58 11.79
N LYS A 77 -11.23 2.63 11.94
CA LYS A 77 -11.00 3.92 11.30
C LYS A 77 -9.70 4.56 11.78
N HIS A 78 -9.46 4.57 13.09
CA HIS A 78 -8.24 5.11 13.68
C HIS A 78 -6.99 4.30 13.23
N HIS A 79 -7.12 2.98 13.17
CA HIS A 79 -6.09 2.08 12.66
C HIS A 79 -5.72 2.39 11.20
N LYS A 80 -6.72 2.47 10.31
CA LYS A 80 -6.53 2.84 8.91
C LYS A 80 -5.89 4.22 8.76
N GLN A 81 -6.26 5.19 9.60
CA GLN A 81 -5.64 6.51 9.59
C GLN A 81 -4.15 6.45 9.94
N LYS A 82 -3.77 5.74 11.00
CA LYS A 82 -2.36 5.57 11.38
C LYS A 82 -1.56 4.88 10.27
N ILE A 83 -2.08 3.79 9.71
CA ILE A 83 -1.50 3.10 8.55
C ILE A 83 -1.30 4.05 7.37
N ASN A 84 -2.32 4.84 7.01
CA ASN A 84 -2.28 5.73 5.87
C ASN A 84 -1.30 6.89 6.06
N ASN A 85 -1.16 7.40 7.29
CA ASN A 85 -0.18 8.44 7.61
C ASN A 85 1.25 7.91 7.43
N SER A 86 1.55 6.73 7.98
CA SER A 86 2.87 6.09 7.80
C SER A 86 3.13 5.72 6.34
N SER A 87 2.14 5.19 5.62
CA SER A 87 2.22 4.92 4.19
C SER A 87 2.52 6.20 3.40
N THR A 88 1.86 7.32 3.72
CA THR A 88 2.08 8.61 3.05
C THR A 88 3.50 9.11 3.27
N HIS A 89 4.03 8.97 4.48
CA HIS A 89 5.42 9.29 4.78
C HIS A 89 6.39 8.44 3.94
N LEU A 90 6.22 7.11 3.94
CA LEU A 90 7.05 6.18 3.16
C LEU A 90 7.00 6.49 1.65
N MET A 91 5.82 6.81 1.13
CA MET A 91 5.67 7.19 -0.29
C MET A 91 6.41 8.49 -0.61
N LYS A 92 6.24 9.53 0.22
CA LYS A 92 6.79 10.87 -0.06
C LYS A 92 8.30 10.96 0.17
N LYS A 93 8.80 10.34 1.24
CA LYS A 93 10.20 10.48 1.66
C LYS A 93 11.10 9.37 1.14
N HIS A 94 10.55 8.16 0.97
CA HIS A 94 11.31 6.97 0.60
C HIS A 94 10.97 6.42 -0.80
N ASN A 95 10.11 7.12 -1.56
CA ASN A 95 9.71 6.76 -2.93
C ASN A 95 9.06 5.36 -3.04
N LEU A 96 8.35 4.95 -2.01
CA LEU A 96 7.51 3.75 -2.06
C LEU A 96 6.21 4.04 -2.81
N VAL A 97 5.55 2.98 -3.29
CA VAL A 97 4.29 3.06 -4.02
C VAL A 97 3.29 2.03 -3.48
N THR A 98 2.00 2.30 -3.66
CA THR A 98 0.96 1.31 -3.42
C THR A 98 0.89 0.31 -4.58
N SER A 99 0.36 -0.88 -4.30
CA SER A 99 0.11 -1.86 -5.35
C SER A 99 -0.81 -1.29 -6.43
N GLY A 100 -0.41 -1.40 -7.71
CA GLY A 100 -1.21 -0.91 -8.83
C GLY A 100 -1.10 0.60 -9.08
N PHE A 101 -0.18 1.31 -8.41
CA PHE A 101 0.00 2.75 -8.54
C PHE A 101 0.26 3.16 -9.99
N TYR A 102 1.25 2.53 -10.66
CA TYR A 102 1.61 2.92 -12.02
C TYR A 102 0.54 2.51 -13.02
N PHE A 103 -0.09 1.35 -12.87
CA PHE A 103 -1.25 0.98 -13.67
C PHE A 103 -2.35 2.04 -13.59
N SER A 104 -2.68 2.50 -12.38
CA SER A 104 -3.72 3.50 -12.15
C SER A 104 -3.39 4.86 -12.78
N VAL A 105 -2.11 5.22 -12.86
CA VAL A 105 -1.62 6.44 -13.51
C VAL A 105 -1.59 6.32 -15.03
N TYR A 106 -1.06 5.22 -15.57
CA TYR A 106 -0.82 5.07 -17.01
C TYR A 106 -2.04 4.59 -17.81
N MET A 107 -3.02 3.93 -17.17
CA MET A 107 -4.27 3.55 -17.83
C MET A 107 -5.05 4.75 -18.40
N PRO A 108 -5.37 5.82 -17.63
CA PRO A 108 -6.07 6.98 -18.17
C PRO A 108 -5.21 7.77 -19.18
N ILE A 109 -3.88 7.78 -19.02
CA ILE A 109 -2.96 8.40 -19.99
C ILE A 109 -3.03 7.64 -21.33
N GLY A 110 -2.90 6.31 -21.31
CA GLY A 110 -3.01 5.49 -22.51
C GLY A 110 -4.37 5.62 -23.18
N THR A 111 -5.44 5.60 -22.39
CA THR A 111 -6.81 5.79 -22.89
C THR A 111 -6.98 7.15 -23.58
N SER A 112 -6.54 8.23 -22.96
CA SER A 112 -6.64 9.58 -23.54
C SER A 112 -5.81 9.71 -24.82
N LEU A 113 -4.59 9.16 -24.86
CA LEU A 113 -3.79 9.09 -26.08
C LEU A 113 -4.48 8.26 -27.17
N GLY A 114 -5.11 7.14 -26.81
CA GLY A 114 -5.85 6.30 -27.75
C GLY A 114 -7.02 7.02 -28.40
N VAL A 115 -7.75 7.83 -27.63
CA VAL A 115 -8.81 8.70 -28.15
C VAL A 115 -8.24 9.75 -29.11
N VAL A 116 -7.16 10.43 -28.72
CA VAL A 116 -6.51 11.47 -29.55
C VAL A 116 -6.00 10.86 -30.86
N PHE A 117 -5.27 9.74 -30.82
CA PHE A 117 -4.77 9.08 -32.02
C PHE A 117 -5.90 8.50 -32.87
N GLY A 118 -6.92 7.93 -32.23
CA GLY A 118 -8.08 7.38 -32.92
C GLY A 118 -8.87 8.43 -33.68
N LEU A 119 -9.06 9.63 -33.12
CA LEU A 119 -9.85 10.68 -33.77
C LEU A 119 -9.04 11.55 -34.74
N LEU A 120 -7.78 11.86 -34.42
CA LEU A 120 -7.01 12.88 -35.15
C LEU A 120 -5.95 12.31 -36.11
N ILE A 121 -5.45 11.09 -35.88
CA ILE A 121 -4.36 10.51 -36.68
C ILE A 121 -4.88 9.38 -37.56
N PHE A 122 -5.56 8.42 -36.96
CA PHE A 122 -6.07 7.24 -37.66
C PHE A 122 -7.47 7.43 -38.23
N GLU A 123 -8.17 8.50 -37.81
CA GLU A 123 -9.59 8.76 -38.13
C GLU A 123 -10.49 7.53 -37.89
N ASN A 124 -10.04 6.64 -36.99
CA ASN A 124 -10.68 5.39 -36.62
C ASN A 124 -10.43 5.11 -35.14
N ILE A 125 -11.43 5.43 -34.32
CA ILE A 125 -11.40 5.18 -32.87
C ILE A 125 -11.31 3.69 -32.54
N GLY A 126 -11.81 2.81 -33.41
CA GLY A 126 -11.73 1.36 -33.25
C GLY A 126 -10.30 0.81 -33.33
N ILE A 127 -9.37 1.59 -33.91
CA ILE A 127 -7.93 1.27 -33.91
C ILE A 127 -7.21 2.05 -32.81
N GLY A 128 -7.45 3.35 -32.70
CA GLY A 128 -6.73 4.22 -31.77
C GLY A 128 -6.98 3.89 -30.29
N LEU A 129 -8.24 3.64 -29.90
CA LEU A 129 -8.57 3.39 -28.50
C LEU A 129 -7.95 2.09 -27.98
N PRO A 130 -8.07 0.92 -28.66
CA PRO A 130 -7.39 -0.29 -28.22
C PRO A 130 -5.86 -0.17 -28.17
N LEU A 131 -5.25 0.57 -29.11
CA LEU A 131 -3.81 0.83 -29.10
C LEU A 131 -3.39 1.64 -27.86
N GLY A 132 -4.11 2.72 -27.57
CA GLY A 132 -3.83 3.57 -26.42
C GLY A 132 -4.03 2.84 -25.09
N VAL A 133 -5.12 2.09 -24.95
CA VAL A 133 -5.38 1.25 -23.77
C VAL A 133 -4.27 0.20 -23.63
N GLY A 134 -3.92 -0.49 -24.72
CA GLY A 134 -2.85 -1.49 -24.73
C GLY A 134 -1.52 -0.91 -24.26
N LEU A 135 -1.17 0.29 -24.72
CA LEU A 135 0.05 0.98 -24.29
C LEU A 135 0.00 1.37 -22.81
N GLY A 136 -1.11 1.94 -22.34
CA GLY A 136 -1.30 2.32 -20.94
C GLY A 136 -1.20 1.13 -20.00
N VAL A 137 -1.85 0.01 -20.35
CA VAL A 137 -1.78 -1.26 -19.62
C VAL A 137 -0.35 -1.80 -19.62
N ALA A 138 0.31 -1.87 -20.78
CA ALA A 138 1.65 -2.42 -20.90
C ALA A 138 2.68 -1.64 -20.07
N ILE A 139 2.69 -0.31 -20.17
CA ILE A 139 3.60 0.54 -19.40
C ILE A 139 3.29 0.47 -17.91
N GLY A 140 2.02 0.65 -17.54
CA GLY A 140 1.59 0.64 -16.15
C GLY A 140 1.91 -0.67 -15.43
N ALA A 141 1.53 -1.80 -16.04
CA ALA A 141 1.80 -3.13 -15.48
C ALA A 141 3.30 -3.46 -15.42
N ALA A 142 4.09 -3.04 -16.42
CA ALA A 142 5.54 -3.23 -16.41
C ALA A 142 6.22 -2.45 -15.27
N LEU A 143 5.80 -1.21 -15.03
CA LEU A 143 6.32 -0.38 -13.94
C LEU A 143 5.91 -0.93 -12.57
N ASP A 144 4.66 -1.37 -12.40
CA ASP A 144 4.22 -2.02 -11.15
C ASP A 144 4.99 -3.33 -10.89
N ALA A 145 5.21 -4.16 -11.91
CA ALA A 145 6.02 -5.37 -11.79
C ALA A 145 7.48 -5.05 -11.39
N ASN A 146 8.04 -3.97 -11.94
CA ASN A 146 9.38 -3.51 -11.59
C ASN A 146 9.44 -3.00 -10.14
N ALA A 147 8.46 -2.22 -9.70
CA ALA A 147 8.36 -1.76 -8.31
C ALA A 147 8.26 -2.94 -7.34
N LYS A 148 7.44 -3.94 -7.67
CA LYS A 148 7.34 -5.18 -6.88
C LYS A 148 8.68 -5.93 -6.82
N LYS A 149 9.36 -6.08 -7.96
CA LYS A 149 10.68 -6.74 -8.04
C LYS A 149 11.76 -6.01 -7.22
N LYS A 150 11.69 -4.68 -7.16
CA LYS A 150 12.60 -3.85 -6.37
C LYS A 150 12.21 -3.74 -4.89
N GLY A 151 11.07 -4.31 -4.49
CA GLY A 151 10.56 -4.18 -3.14
C GLY A 151 10.17 -2.73 -2.79
N LEU A 152 9.58 -1.99 -3.72
CA LEU A 152 9.11 -0.63 -3.48
C LEU A 152 7.60 -0.56 -3.17
N VAL A 153 6.93 -1.71 -3.18
CA VAL A 153 5.48 -1.82 -2.97
C VAL A 153 5.18 -2.00 -1.48
N LEU A 154 4.22 -1.21 -0.99
CA LEU A 154 3.62 -1.31 0.35
C LEU A 154 2.52 -2.37 0.44
#